data_AF-A0A946UK83-F1
#
_entry.id   AF-A0A946UK83-F1
#
_cell.length_a   1.000
_cell.length_b   1.000
_cell.length_c   1.000
_cell.angle_alpha   90.00
_cell.angle_beta   90.00
_cell.angle_gamma   90.00
#
_symmetry.space_group_name_H-M   'P 1'
#
loop_
_entity.id
_entity.type
_entity.pdbx_description
1 polymer ?
#
loop_
_entity_poly.entity_id
_entity_poly.type
_entity_poly.pdbx_seq_one_letter_code
_entity_poly.pdbx_strand_id
1 'polypeptide(L)'
;MSLSPIGNSLSIRLPESAPSGTRTTLSEPPAQANNSRVDLLRARNELLQVYDALQRLADLMNIRTNFNVDVPNAVSASPLNIDLTTTASTLLSTEAINASPRSFTPFGPDWDNGSTALITVGGEYDGSIDSGPLSFEVRRPGVRGIDDLQIRAYEPDGNRIRTYDIRDDHPLDRQYNLRNGMFFTLGSGTLIDDDTAEIQISDSVGSVFNPNLPFNGVRNNNPNFQYYDDDPLDPIVDGSFELNGETIAVNADDTLTAIVDRINQSAAGVTANYNSVTEQIEFTQQSTGSAPSIDIQNDTSNLIVATKLSGASVVPGVDPETEVALQDVAALSSIVSGSFFVNGAEFTIDKATDSLNAVIQNINAAAVDVTASFDSTGKTVKLESSSETSFVIDSNGTNLFAALNMVDGRVDGEATGISRRRAYAVADQIEDAFGALNALFTNGSFKDGADHTGVFRNVLANAVDDAFKRSRSDALFGLNFDTGKAAKQRGYFAGFDRQDFTQNLRRNGGDVKRALAGSDGSGGLVNDLGSAAVQALRNINEALGLRANYIDTFA
;
A
#
# COMPACT_ATOMS: atom_id res chain seq x y z
N MET A 1 69.29 2.21 42.86
CA MET A 1 68.87 2.16 44.29
C MET A 1 67.36 2.08 44.31
N SER A 2 66.83 1.05 44.99
CA SER A 2 65.40 0.70 45.14
C SER A 2 64.57 1.82 45.78
N LEU A 3 63.29 1.94 45.42
CA LEU A 3 62.14 2.08 46.35
C LEU A 3 60.76 2.18 45.63
N SER A 4 59.89 1.21 45.94
CA SER A 4 58.43 1.17 46.17
C SER A 4 57.37 1.77 45.21
N PRO A 5 56.20 1.11 45.04
CA PRO A 5 55.11 1.53 44.14
C PRO A 5 54.01 2.35 44.84
N ILE A 6 53.35 3.23 44.10
CA ILE A 6 52.18 4.02 44.54
C ILE A 6 51.01 3.71 43.61
N GLY A 7 49.92 3.18 44.16
CA GLY A 7 48.59 3.18 43.55
C GLY A 7 47.74 4.26 44.21
N ASN A 8 47.11 5.12 43.41
CA ASN A 8 46.22 6.19 43.87
C ASN A 8 44.84 5.99 43.23
N SER A 9 43.83 5.66 44.04
CA SER A 9 42.41 5.78 43.70
C SER A 9 41.86 7.06 44.34
N LEU A 10 41.32 7.93 43.49
CA LEU A 10 40.83 9.26 43.85
C LEU A 10 39.40 9.16 44.38
N SER A 11 39.17 9.55 45.64
CA SER A 11 37.84 9.75 46.22
C SER A 11 37.64 11.25 46.48
N ILE A 12 36.65 11.86 45.84
CA ILE A 12 36.24 13.25 46.10
C ILE A 12 34.92 13.25 46.88
N ARG A 13 34.97 13.85 48.07
CA ARG A 13 33.85 14.24 48.95
C ARG A 13 33.00 15.32 48.31
N LEU A 14 31.70 15.37 48.67
CA LEU A 14 31.05 16.55 49.27
C LEU A 14 29.82 16.11 50.14
N PRO A 15 29.63 16.65 51.36
CA PRO A 15 28.46 16.45 52.25
C PRO A 15 27.42 17.58 51.99
N GLU A 16 26.19 17.70 52.50
CA GLU A 16 25.49 17.25 53.72
C GLU A 16 23.99 17.62 53.57
N SER A 17 23.04 16.77 54.00
CA SER A 17 21.84 17.12 54.80
C SER A 17 20.81 15.97 54.82
N ALA A 18 20.54 15.46 56.02
CA ALA A 18 19.53 14.43 56.32
C ALA A 18 18.14 15.06 56.58
N PRO A 19 17.05 14.27 56.58
CA PRO A 19 16.64 13.74 57.89
C PRO A 19 16.18 12.27 57.91
N SER A 20 16.62 11.61 58.98
CA SER A 20 16.06 10.47 59.73
C SER A 20 14.73 9.87 59.23
N GLY A 21 14.80 8.59 58.85
CA GLY A 21 13.67 7.79 58.43
C GLY A 21 12.68 7.43 59.55
N THR A 22 11.41 7.37 59.16
CA THR A 22 10.43 6.45 59.74
C THR A 22 10.45 5.17 58.92
N ARG A 23 10.91 4.10 59.56
CA ARG A 23 10.88 2.72 59.08
C ARG A 23 9.44 2.36 58.71
N THR A 24 9.14 2.27 57.43
CA THR A 24 7.86 1.80 56.89
C THR A 24 7.64 0.38 57.39
N THR A 25 6.79 0.21 58.41
CA THR A 25 6.17 -1.08 58.66
C THR A 25 5.30 -1.34 57.44
N LEU A 26 5.74 -2.24 56.55
CA LEU A 26 4.88 -2.87 55.56
C LEU A 26 3.72 -3.49 56.33
N SER A 27 2.59 -2.81 56.36
CA SER A 27 1.34 -3.37 56.86
C SER A 27 1.02 -4.55 55.96
N GLU A 28 1.09 -5.74 56.54
CA GLU A 28 0.53 -6.95 55.95
C GLU A 28 -0.95 -6.68 55.60
N PRO A 29 -1.42 -7.00 54.38
CA PRO A 29 -2.80 -6.71 54.00
C PRO A 29 -3.74 -7.44 54.97
N PRO A 30 -4.87 -6.84 55.39
CA PRO A 30 -5.80 -7.50 56.29
C PRO A 30 -6.29 -8.80 55.64
N ALA A 31 -6.41 -9.87 56.42
CA ALA A 31 -6.75 -11.22 55.95
C ALA A 31 -8.03 -11.31 55.08
N GLN A 32 -8.91 -10.31 55.11
CA GLN A 32 -10.06 -10.20 54.19
C GLN A 32 -9.69 -9.80 52.75
N ALA A 33 -8.63 -9.01 52.52
CA ALA A 33 -8.19 -8.60 51.17
C ALA A 33 -7.47 -9.73 50.41
N ASN A 34 -6.84 -10.67 51.13
CA ASN A 34 -6.25 -11.87 50.53
C ASN A 34 -7.33 -12.85 50.05
N ASN A 35 -8.48 -12.92 50.72
CA ASN A 35 -9.60 -13.77 50.30
C ASN A 35 -10.25 -13.23 49.02
N SER A 36 -10.47 -11.91 48.89
CA SER A 36 -11.10 -11.33 47.70
C SER A 36 -10.27 -11.48 46.42
N ARG A 37 -8.93 -11.36 46.51
CA ARG A 37 -8.03 -11.59 45.35
C ARG A 37 -8.00 -13.06 44.93
N VAL A 38 -7.96 -14.00 45.89
CA VAL A 38 -8.00 -15.44 45.61
C VAL A 38 -9.34 -15.84 44.98
N ASP A 39 -10.44 -15.27 45.47
CA ASP A 39 -11.77 -15.49 44.92
C ASP A 39 -11.90 -14.91 43.50
N LEU A 40 -11.35 -13.71 43.22
CA LEU A 40 -11.32 -13.14 41.86
C LEU A 40 -10.45 -13.96 40.88
N LEU A 41 -9.29 -14.47 41.32
CA LEU A 41 -8.45 -15.36 40.50
C LEU A 41 -9.15 -16.69 40.21
N ARG A 42 -9.91 -17.21 41.17
CA ARG A 42 -10.73 -18.41 40.99
C ARG A 42 -11.88 -18.15 40.02
N ALA A 43 -12.61 -17.05 40.17
CA ALA A 43 -13.67 -16.65 39.26
C ALA A 43 -13.16 -16.48 37.83
N ARG A 44 -11.96 -15.91 37.66
CA ARG A 44 -11.28 -15.82 36.36
C ARG A 44 -11.05 -17.19 35.72
N ASN A 45 -10.57 -18.17 36.49
CA ASN A 45 -10.32 -19.52 35.97
C ASN A 45 -11.63 -20.24 35.61
N GLU A 46 -12.66 -20.12 36.44
CA GLU A 46 -13.98 -20.68 36.17
C GLU A 46 -14.63 -20.03 34.93
N LEU A 47 -14.46 -18.72 34.72
CA LEU A 47 -14.92 -18.03 33.50
C LEU A 47 -14.17 -18.45 32.24
N LEU A 48 -12.86 -18.71 32.32
CA LEU A 48 -12.10 -19.24 31.19
C LEU A 48 -12.61 -20.63 30.81
N GLN A 49 -13.00 -21.46 31.79
CA GLN A 49 -13.63 -22.76 31.51
C GLN A 49 -15.00 -22.60 30.84
N VAL A 50 -15.81 -21.63 31.26
CA VAL A 50 -17.07 -21.29 30.58
C VAL A 50 -16.82 -20.86 29.14
N TYR A 51 -15.84 -19.97 28.91
CA TYR A 51 -15.47 -19.49 27.59
C TYR A 51 -15.00 -20.63 26.67
N ASP A 52 -14.06 -21.47 27.13
CA ASP A 52 -13.55 -22.61 26.36
C ASP A 52 -14.64 -23.63 26.03
N ALA A 53 -15.57 -23.88 26.97
CA ALA A 53 -16.67 -24.80 26.76
C ALA A 53 -17.68 -24.27 25.72
N LEU A 54 -17.93 -22.95 25.70
CA LEU A 54 -18.76 -22.29 24.70
C LEU A 54 -18.07 -22.28 23.32
N GLN A 55 -16.75 -22.09 23.26
CA GLN A 55 -16.00 -22.14 22.01
C GLN A 55 -16.05 -23.53 21.38
N ARG A 56 -15.81 -24.58 22.15
CA ARG A 56 -15.92 -25.98 21.67
C ARG A 56 -17.33 -26.32 21.20
N LEU A 57 -18.35 -25.78 21.88
CA LEU A 57 -19.74 -25.94 21.46
C LEU A 57 -19.98 -25.26 20.12
N ALA A 58 -19.46 -24.04 19.94
CA ALA A 58 -19.55 -23.30 18.69
C ALA A 58 -18.88 -24.08 17.55
N ASP A 59 -17.67 -24.60 17.77
CA ASP A 59 -16.92 -25.40 16.79
C ASP A 59 -17.68 -26.68 16.38
N LEU A 60 -18.22 -27.42 17.34
CA LEU A 60 -18.97 -28.67 17.08
C LEU A 60 -20.25 -28.44 16.28
N MET A 61 -20.93 -27.34 16.56
CA MET A 61 -22.19 -26.95 15.92
C MET A 61 -22.00 -26.14 14.64
N ASN A 62 -20.75 -25.86 14.24
CA ASN A 62 -20.44 -24.93 13.15
C ASN A 62 -21.18 -23.59 13.34
N ILE A 63 -21.28 -23.14 14.59
CA ILE A 63 -21.80 -21.81 14.95
C ILE A 63 -20.62 -20.89 14.76
N ARG A 64 -20.66 -20.13 13.68
CA ARG A 64 -19.61 -19.19 13.38
C ARG A 64 -19.90 -17.92 14.17
N THR A 65 -19.01 -17.63 15.12
CA THR A 65 -18.90 -16.31 15.73
C THR A 65 -18.42 -15.36 14.64
N ASN A 66 -19.38 -14.69 14.01
CA ASN A 66 -19.28 -14.02 12.71
C ASN A 66 -18.77 -14.91 11.53
N PHE A 67 -19.68 -15.07 10.56
CA PHE A 67 -19.58 -15.57 9.16
C PHE A 67 -19.87 -17.04 8.86
N ASN A 68 -20.71 -17.31 7.85
CA ASN A 68 -21.46 -18.50 7.33
C ASN A 68 -22.62 -19.04 8.15
N VAL A 69 -23.79 -18.64 7.65
CA VAL A 69 -24.91 -19.53 7.36
C VAL A 69 -24.47 -20.56 6.31
N ASP A 70 -24.79 -21.84 6.51
CA ASP A 70 -24.61 -22.89 5.49
C ASP A 70 -25.64 -22.67 4.36
N VAL A 71 -25.45 -21.63 3.55
CA VAL A 71 -26.28 -21.34 2.37
C VAL A 71 -25.75 -22.10 1.15
N PRO A 72 -26.63 -22.53 0.22
CA PRO A 72 -26.21 -23.14 -1.03
C PRO A 72 -25.22 -22.23 -1.76
N ASN A 73 -24.06 -22.77 -2.17
CA ASN A 73 -23.10 -22.07 -3.00
C ASN A 73 -22.49 -23.00 -4.07
N ALA A 74 -22.10 -22.39 -5.18
CA ALA A 74 -21.28 -23.01 -6.19
C ALA A 74 -19.97 -22.21 -6.28
N VAL A 75 -18.84 -22.90 -6.17
CA VAL A 75 -17.51 -22.29 -6.21
C VAL A 75 -16.72 -22.99 -7.31
N SER A 76 -15.86 -22.26 -8.01
CA SER A 76 -14.85 -22.86 -8.88
C SER A 76 -14.13 -24.00 -8.17
N ALA A 77 -14.13 -25.19 -8.75
CA ALA A 77 -13.51 -26.38 -8.15
C ALA A 77 -11.98 -26.25 -8.00
N SER A 78 -11.37 -25.34 -8.75
CA SER A 78 -9.96 -24.96 -8.67
C SER A 78 -9.77 -23.50 -9.08
N PRO A 79 -8.66 -22.85 -8.67
CA PRO A 79 -8.29 -21.53 -9.16
C PRO A 79 -8.39 -21.43 -10.68
N LEU A 80 -8.94 -20.32 -11.17
CA LEU A 80 -8.88 -19.94 -12.56
C LEU A 80 -7.43 -19.56 -12.88
N ASN A 81 -6.92 -20.05 -14.01
CA ASN A 81 -5.58 -19.72 -14.48
C ASN A 81 -5.58 -18.33 -15.14
N ILE A 82 -5.99 -17.31 -14.38
CA ILE A 82 -6.07 -15.94 -14.85
C ILE A 82 -4.96 -15.07 -14.23
N ASP A 83 -4.45 -14.13 -15.01
CA ASP A 83 -3.48 -13.13 -14.58
C ASP A 83 -4.20 -11.88 -14.04
N LEU A 84 -3.84 -11.49 -12.82
CA LEU A 84 -4.38 -10.30 -12.15
C LEU A 84 -3.34 -9.17 -12.08
N THR A 85 -2.19 -9.36 -12.73
CA THR A 85 -1.15 -8.33 -12.80
C THR A 85 -1.69 -7.13 -13.55
N THR A 86 -1.52 -5.96 -12.95
CA THR A 86 -1.85 -4.68 -13.60
C THR A 86 -0.59 -3.83 -13.68
N THR A 87 -0.44 -3.10 -14.78
CA THR A 87 0.66 -2.14 -14.95
C THR A 87 0.09 -0.78 -15.29
N ALA A 88 0.83 0.27 -14.96
CA ALA A 88 0.47 1.64 -15.33
C ALA A 88 0.95 1.96 -16.75
N SER A 89 0.25 2.87 -17.41
CA SER A 89 0.69 3.46 -18.68
C SER A 89 1.97 4.27 -18.47
N THR A 90 2.89 4.20 -19.44
CA THR A 90 4.15 4.94 -19.41
C THR A 90 4.38 5.75 -20.67
N LEU A 91 5.15 6.83 -20.57
CA LEU A 91 5.65 7.61 -21.69
C LEU A 91 7.12 7.94 -21.41
N LEU A 92 8.00 7.56 -22.33
CA LEU A 92 9.44 7.72 -22.19
C LEU A 92 9.97 8.68 -23.27
N SER A 93 10.90 9.56 -22.91
CA SER A 93 11.67 10.35 -23.88
C SER A 93 12.18 9.48 -25.04
N THR A 94 12.12 9.98 -26.27
CA THR A 94 12.47 9.19 -27.46
C THR A 94 13.95 8.83 -27.53
N GLU A 95 14.81 9.64 -26.91
CA GLU A 95 16.25 9.48 -26.82
C GLU A 95 16.79 10.21 -25.58
N ALA A 96 18.09 10.08 -25.30
CA ALA A 96 18.78 10.86 -24.28
C ALA A 96 18.61 12.36 -24.51
N ILE A 97 18.40 13.14 -23.44
CA ILE A 97 18.32 14.61 -23.48
C ILE A 97 19.57 15.17 -24.18
N ASN A 98 20.74 14.59 -23.89
CA ASN A 98 21.94 14.84 -24.65
C ASN A 98 22.49 13.56 -25.30
N ALA A 99 22.06 13.27 -26.54
CA ALA A 99 22.58 12.14 -27.32
C ALA A 99 24.02 12.35 -27.83
N SER A 100 24.51 13.59 -27.77
CA SER A 100 25.82 14.05 -28.26
C SER A 100 26.53 14.80 -27.12
N PRO A 101 27.11 14.08 -26.15
CA PRO A 101 27.64 14.72 -24.95
C PRO A 101 28.71 15.74 -25.37
N ARG A 102 28.61 16.98 -24.89
CA ARG A 102 29.62 18.00 -25.23
C ARG A 102 30.93 17.57 -24.65
N SER A 103 31.85 17.18 -25.50
CA SER A 103 33.00 16.45 -25.03
C SER A 103 34.16 17.32 -24.60
N PHE A 104 33.81 18.42 -23.94
CA PHE A 104 34.73 19.31 -23.27
C PHE A 104 34.21 19.81 -21.93
N THR A 105 35.13 20.21 -21.06
CA THR A 105 34.85 20.85 -19.77
C THR A 105 36.07 21.63 -19.30
N PRO A 106 35.93 22.78 -18.60
CA PRO A 106 34.69 23.50 -18.31
C PRO A 106 34.11 24.24 -19.54
N PHE A 107 32.86 24.66 -19.44
CA PHE A 107 32.19 25.51 -20.45
C PHE A 107 32.66 26.96 -20.38
N GLY A 108 33.08 27.43 -19.21
CA GLY A 108 33.68 28.73 -19.01
C GLY A 108 34.97 28.55 -18.24
N PRO A 109 36.11 28.32 -18.93
CA PRO A 109 37.39 28.29 -18.24
C PRO A 109 37.69 29.67 -17.67
N ASP A 110 38.45 29.69 -16.58
CA ASP A 110 38.92 30.93 -15.97
C ASP A 110 40.33 31.24 -16.49
N TRP A 111 40.62 32.53 -16.57
CA TRP A 111 41.94 33.06 -16.89
C TRP A 111 42.88 32.88 -15.68
N ASP A 112 44.15 32.58 -15.93
CA ASP A 112 45.15 32.27 -14.90
C ASP A 112 45.91 33.49 -14.36
N ASN A 113 45.78 34.65 -15.00
CA ASN A 113 46.53 35.86 -14.67
C ASN A 113 45.67 37.14 -14.52
N GLY A 114 44.36 36.98 -14.27
CA GLY A 114 43.48 38.05 -13.79
C GLY A 114 42.70 38.82 -14.86
N SER A 115 42.67 38.34 -16.11
CA SER A 115 41.72 38.82 -17.12
C SER A 115 40.28 38.63 -16.63
N THR A 116 39.43 39.62 -16.91
CA THR A 116 38.03 39.68 -16.46
C THR A 116 37.03 39.48 -17.60
N ALA A 117 37.46 39.56 -18.87
CA ALA A 117 36.59 39.25 -20.00
C ALA A 117 36.31 37.74 -20.03
N LEU A 118 35.11 37.33 -19.65
CA LEU A 118 34.77 35.91 -19.50
C LEU A 118 34.77 35.18 -20.83
N ILE A 119 35.58 34.14 -20.95
CA ILE A 119 35.52 33.22 -22.08
C ILE A 119 34.44 32.15 -21.82
N THR A 120 33.68 31.82 -22.87
CA THR A 120 32.69 30.73 -22.87
C THR A 120 32.94 29.86 -24.08
N VAL A 121 32.98 28.55 -23.90
CA VAL A 121 33.16 27.55 -24.95
C VAL A 121 31.83 26.83 -25.18
N GLY A 122 31.49 26.62 -26.45
CA GLY A 122 30.28 25.98 -26.91
C GLY A 122 30.53 25.09 -28.13
N GLY A 123 29.46 24.48 -28.62
CA GLY A 123 29.48 23.54 -29.75
C GLY A 123 29.63 22.09 -29.29
N GLU A 124 29.90 21.20 -30.24
CA GLU A 124 30.17 19.78 -30.03
C GLU A 124 31.55 19.48 -30.60
N TYR A 125 32.42 18.82 -29.84
CA TYR A 125 33.74 18.51 -30.33
C TYR A 125 33.68 17.34 -31.31
N ASP A 126 34.12 17.57 -32.55
CA ASP A 126 33.96 16.63 -33.68
C ASP A 126 35.04 15.53 -33.78
N GLY A 127 35.98 15.50 -32.82
CA GLY A 127 37.08 14.52 -32.82
C GLY A 127 38.18 14.82 -33.85
N SER A 128 38.23 16.02 -34.44
CA SER A 128 39.21 16.32 -35.49
C SER A 128 40.66 16.45 -35.01
N ILE A 129 40.90 16.53 -33.69
CA ILE A 129 42.23 16.63 -33.06
C ILE A 129 42.39 15.56 -31.96
N ASP A 130 43.54 15.52 -31.29
CA ASP A 130 43.72 14.60 -30.16
C ASP A 130 42.91 15.05 -28.93
N SER A 131 42.55 14.11 -28.05
CA SER A 131 41.97 14.44 -26.74
C SER A 131 43.03 15.06 -25.81
N GLY A 132 42.64 16.00 -24.94
CA GLY A 132 43.53 16.62 -23.95
C GLY A 132 43.27 18.12 -23.72
N PRO A 133 44.26 18.89 -23.23
CA PRO A 133 44.09 20.31 -22.95
C PRO A 133 44.04 21.18 -24.22
N LEU A 134 42.93 21.86 -24.48
CA LEU A 134 42.87 22.95 -25.46
C LEU A 134 43.03 24.27 -24.70
N SER A 135 44.06 25.04 -25.05
CA SER A 135 44.40 26.28 -24.34
C SER A 135 44.19 27.53 -25.19
N PHE A 136 43.85 28.62 -24.51
CA PHE A 136 43.68 29.96 -25.05
C PHE A 136 44.74 30.86 -24.41
N GLU A 137 45.37 31.73 -25.20
CA GLU A 137 46.40 32.66 -24.76
C GLU A 137 46.10 34.06 -25.30
N VAL A 138 46.04 35.05 -24.43
CA VAL A 138 45.92 36.46 -24.83
C VAL A 138 47.23 36.94 -25.44
N ARG A 139 47.17 37.53 -26.63
CA ARG A 139 48.36 38.05 -27.35
C ARG A 139 48.30 39.54 -27.66
N ARG A 140 47.11 40.11 -27.54
CA ARG A 140 46.90 41.54 -27.61
C ARG A 140 45.86 41.89 -26.54
N PRO A 141 46.29 42.47 -25.41
CA PRO A 141 45.41 42.79 -24.28
C PRO A 141 44.60 44.06 -24.58
N GLY A 142 43.65 44.36 -23.69
CA GLY A 142 42.80 45.54 -23.80
C GLY A 142 41.42 45.31 -23.19
N VAL A 143 40.49 46.23 -23.46
CA VAL A 143 39.10 46.17 -23.00
C VAL A 143 38.20 45.72 -24.14
N ARG A 144 37.44 44.65 -23.91
CA ARG A 144 36.57 44.07 -24.92
C ARG A 144 35.39 45.00 -25.26
N GLY A 145 35.26 45.31 -26.55
CA GLY A 145 34.31 46.28 -27.10
C GLY A 145 34.87 47.70 -27.23
N ILE A 146 36.17 47.90 -26.94
CA ILE A 146 36.87 49.19 -27.05
C ILE A 146 38.17 49.02 -27.83
N ASP A 147 38.96 48.00 -27.51
CA ASP A 147 40.25 47.73 -28.15
C ASP A 147 40.14 46.56 -29.14
N ASP A 148 40.99 46.57 -30.17
CA ASP A 148 41.27 45.37 -30.96
C ASP A 148 42.09 44.38 -30.12
N LEU A 149 41.59 43.16 -29.96
CA LEU A 149 42.20 42.11 -29.15
C LEU A 149 42.65 40.92 -30.01
N GLN A 150 43.54 40.10 -29.47
CA GLN A 150 43.95 38.84 -30.10
C GLN A 150 44.03 37.72 -29.06
N ILE A 151 43.38 36.60 -29.37
CA ILE A 151 43.49 35.35 -28.64
C ILE A 151 44.09 34.30 -29.57
N ARG A 152 45.07 33.54 -29.09
CA ARG A 152 45.55 32.32 -29.76
C ARG A 152 44.93 31.11 -29.10
N ALA A 153 44.59 30.10 -29.90
CA ALA A 153 44.19 28.79 -29.39
C ALA A 153 45.21 27.72 -29.82
N TYR A 154 45.46 26.76 -28.94
CA TYR A 154 46.39 25.64 -29.15
C TYR A 154 45.69 24.30 -28.94
N GLU A 155 46.09 23.31 -29.73
CA GLU A 155 45.69 21.92 -29.62
C GLU A 155 46.42 21.24 -28.43
N PRO A 156 45.94 20.06 -27.99
CA PRO A 156 46.57 19.30 -26.89
C PRO A 156 48.05 18.94 -27.08
N ASP A 157 48.52 18.83 -28.32
CA ASP A 157 49.93 18.57 -28.64
C ASP A 157 50.80 19.84 -28.65
N GLY A 158 50.21 21.01 -28.36
CA GLY A 158 50.84 22.32 -28.37
C GLY A 158 50.89 22.99 -29.74
N ASN A 159 50.35 22.36 -30.79
CA ASN A 159 50.23 23.00 -32.09
C ASN A 159 49.21 24.13 -32.06
N ARG A 160 49.51 25.22 -32.76
CA ARG A 160 48.61 26.37 -32.82
C ARG A 160 47.46 26.10 -33.78
N ILE A 161 46.23 26.12 -33.26
CA ILE A 161 45.00 26.10 -34.07
C ILE A 161 44.95 27.37 -34.92
N ARG A 162 44.87 28.54 -34.26
CA ARG A 162 44.70 29.83 -34.94
C ARG A 162 44.96 31.01 -34.02
N THR A 163 45.21 32.18 -34.61
CA THR A 163 45.07 33.49 -33.96
C THR A 163 43.74 34.11 -34.38
N TYR A 164 42.93 34.50 -33.40
CA TYR A 164 41.63 35.13 -33.58
C TYR A 164 41.75 36.64 -33.35
N ASP A 165 41.44 37.42 -34.38
CA ASP A 165 41.31 38.87 -34.27
C ASP A 165 39.90 39.22 -33.78
N ILE A 166 39.82 39.78 -32.58
CA ILE A 166 38.59 40.18 -31.92
C ILE A 166 38.54 41.71 -31.99
N ARG A 167 37.86 42.23 -33.00
CA ARG A 167 37.78 43.68 -33.21
C ARG A 167 36.89 44.36 -32.17
N ASP A 168 37.16 45.64 -31.94
CA ASP A 168 36.36 46.51 -31.08
C ASP A 168 34.88 46.58 -31.53
N ASP A 169 34.62 46.54 -32.83
CA ASP A 169 33.30 46.61 -33.46
C ASP A 169 32.52 45.27 -33.46
N HIS A 170 33.15 44.16 -33.07
CA HIS A 170 32.46 42.88 -32.99
C HIS A 170 31.51 42.85 -31.78
N PRO A 171 30.23 42.43 -31.96
CA PRO A 171 29.28 42.30 -30.85
C PRO A 171 29.86 41.49 -29.69
N LEU A 172 29.53 41.87 -28.45
CA LEU A 172 29.83 41.06 -27.27
C LEU A 172 29.29 39.64 -27.48
N ASP A 173 30.03 38.65 -26.98
CA ASP A 173 29.70 37.23 -27.11
C ASP A 173 29.54 36.69 -28.54
N ARG A 174 30.08 37.39 -29.55
CA ARG A 174 30.26 36.82 -30.89
C ARG A 174 31.01 35.48 -30.81
N GLN A 175 30.52 34.49 -31.54
CA GLN A 175 31.16 33.18 -31.70
C GLN A 175 32.39 33.25 -32.62
N TYR A 176 33.47 32.60 -32.20
CA TYR A 176 34.69 32.37 -32.95
C TYR A 176 34.92 30.86 -33.09
N ASN A 177 34.70 30.33 -34.30
CA ASN A 177 34.79 28.90 -34.59
C ASN A 177 36.21 28.37 -34.48
N LEU A 178 36.37 27.27 -33.73
CA LEU A 178 37.62 26.56 -33.49
C LEU A 178 37.95 25.53 -34.58
N ARG A 179 37.04 25.28 -35.52
CA ARG A 179 37.15 24.33 -36.67
C ARG A 179 37.21 22.85 -36.30
N ASN A 180 36.78 22.53 -35.08
CA ASN A 180 36.66 21.18 -34.55
C ASN A 180 35.25 20.97 -33.93
N GLY A 181 34.23 21.49 -34.61
CA GLY A 181 32.83 21.56 -34.13
C GLY A 181 32.57 22.51 -32.95
N MET A 182 33.61 23.02 -32.29
CA MET A 182 33.48 23.98 -31.19
C MET A 182 33.64 25.43 -31.62
N PHE A 183 33.21 26.33 -30.73
CA PHE A 183 33.49 27.76 -30.79
C PHE A 183 33.76 28.31 -29.38
N PHE A 184 34.37 29.49 -29.32
CA PHE A 184 34.37 30.28 -28.09
C PHE A 184 33.69 31.64 -28.32
N THR A 185 33.12 32.17 -27.26
CA THR A 185 32.70 33.57 -27.15
C THR A 185 33.55 34.25 -26.09
N LEU A 186 33.57 35.57 -26.15
CA LEU A 186 34.18 36.40 -25.12
C LEU A 186 33.11 37.37 -24.63
N GLY A 187 33.00 37.58 -23.33
CA GLY A 187 32.12 38.58 -22.72
C GLY A 187 32.76 39.96 -22.64
N SER A 188 32.12 40.90 -21.97
CA SER A 188 32.75 42.19 -21.62
C SER A 188 33.82 42.00 -20.54
N GLY A 189 34.87 42.83 -20.56
CA GLY A 189 35.89 42.87 -19.51
C GLY A 189 37.27 43.21 -20.07
N THR A 190 38.30 43.04 -19.25
CA THR A 190 39.71 43.28 -19.59
C THR A 190 40.44 41.98 -19.90
N LEU A 191 41.38 42.02 -20.84
CA LEU A 191 42.37 40.97 -21.07
C LEU A 191 43.77 41.48 -20.71
N ILE A 192 44.60 40.61 -20.12
CA ILE A 192 46.00 40.83 -19.76
C ILE A 192 46.88 40.00 -20.70
N ASP A 193 48.02 40.54 -21.12
CA ASP A 193 48.91 39.86 -22.08
C ASP A 193 49.48 38.57 -21.49
N ASP A 194 49.64 37.55 -22.33
CA ASP A 194 50.10 36.20 -21.99
C ASP A 194 49.25 35.47 -20.90
N ASP A 195 48.06 35.99 -20.57
CA ASP A 195 47.09 35.29 -19.72
C ASP A 195 46.51 34.07 -20.45
N THR A 196 46.34 32.95 -19.75
CA THR A 196 45.87 31.70 -20.35
C THR A 196 44.63 31.13 -19.69
N ALA A 197 43.84 30.41 -20.49
CA ALA A 197 42.67 29.65 -20.03
C ALA A 197 42.66 28.29 -20.74
N GLU A 198 42.18 27.25 -20.07
CA GLU A 198 42.25 25.88 -20.59
C GLU A 198 40.92 25.13 -20.42
N ILE A 199 40.55 24.36 -21.43
CA ILE A 199 39.51 23.32 -21.34
C ILE A 199 40.12 21.95 -21.60
N GLN A 200 39.52 20.91 -21.06
CA GLN A 200 39.80 19.53 -21.43
C GLN A 200 38.82 19.11 -22.53
N ILE A 201 39.31 18.50 -23.60
CA ILE A 201 38.51 17.90 -24.67
C ILE A 201 38.72 16.38 -24.73
N SER A 202 37.70 15.64 -25.15
CA SER A 202 37.72 14.18 -25.29
C SER A 202 36.87 13.72 -26.46
N ASP A 203 37.27 12.70 -27.18
CA ASP A 203 36.48 12.06 -28.25
C ASP A 203 35.61 10.89 -27.77
N SER A 204 35.77 10.49 -26.50
CA SER A 204 35.30 9.21 -25.96
C SER A 204 34.43 9.36 -24.72
N VAL A 205 34.52 10.50 -24.02
CA VAL A 205 33.66 10.83 -22.88
C VAL A 205 33.33 12.31 -22.96
N GLY A 206 32.05 12.67 -23.05
CA GLY A 206 31.66 14.07 -22.91
C GLY A 206 31.03 14.43 -21.59
N SER A 207 30.80 15.73 -21.41
CA SER A 207 29.95 16.21 -20.33
C SER A 207 28.53 15.66 -20.55
N VAL A 208 27.96 15.15 -19.46
CA VAL A 208 26.59 14.62 -19.40
C VAL A 208 25.61 15.75 -19.11
N PHE A 209 24.33 15.55 -19.40
CA PHE A 209 23.30 16.48 -18.98
C PHE A 209 23.27 16.59 -17.44
N ASN A 210 23.19 17.82 -16.91
CA ASN A 210 23.11 18.07 -15.48
C ASN A 210 21.71 18.59 -15.09
N PRO A 211 20.85 17.75 -14.45
CA PRO A 211 19.47 18.10 -14.14
C PRO A 211 19.33 19.16 -13.03
N ASN A 212 20.42 19.49 -12.32
CA ASN A 212 20.41 20.41 -11.18
C ASN A 212 20.89 21.83 -11.53
N LEU A 213 21.22 22.07 -12.79
CA LEU A 213 21.60 23.38 -13.29
C LEU A 213 20.39 24.08 -13.96
N PRO A 214 20.32 25.42 -13.89
CA PRO A 214 19.19 26.15 -14.44
C PRO A 214 19.13 26.05 -15.97
N PHE A 215 17.94 26.05 -16.57
CA PHE A 215 17.78 25.93 -18.02
C PHE A 215 18.45 27.07 -18.80
N ASN A 216 18.42 28.29 -18.27
CA ASN A 216 19.12 29.47 -18.79
C ASN A 216 20.59 29.56 -18.32
N GLY A 217 21.12 28.48 -17.77
CA GLY A 217 22.49 28.42 -17.29
C GLY A 217 23.51 28.71 -18.39
N VAL A 218 24.45 29.59 -18.08
CA VAL A 218 25.57 29.95 -18.95
C VAL A 218 26.90 29.50 -18.37
N ARG A 219 27.93 29.36 -19.21
CA ARG A 219 29.26 28.88 -18.80
C ARG A 219 29.12 27.59 -17.97
N ASN A 220 29.75 27.53 -16.81
CA ASN A 220 29.79 26.34 -15.94
C ASN A 220 28.46 26.02 -15.25
N ASN A 221 27.46 26.90 -15.39
CA ASN A 221 26.09 26.63 -14.94
C ASN A 221 25.21 26.11 -16.09
N ASN A 222 25.75 25.87 -17.29
CA ASN A 222 24.97 25.32 -18.39
C ASN A 222 24.60 23.85 -18.11
N PRO A 223 23.32 23.45 -18.24
CA PRO A 223 22.86 22.09 -17.96
C PRO A 223 23.24 21.09 -19.07
N ASN A 224 23.85 21.56 -20.15
CA ASN A 224 24.37 20.76 -21.25
C ASN A 224 23.27 20.02 -22.04
N PHE A 225 22.23 20.75 -22.45
CA PHE A 225 21.29 20.27 -23.47
C PHE A 225 22.01 20.05 -24.81
N GLN A 226 21.50 19.11 -25.62
CA GLN A 226 22.04 18.84 -26.95
C GLN A 226 22.04 20.10 -27.81
N TYR A 227 23.17 20.33 -28.48
CA TYR A 227 23.32 21.38 -29.46
C TYR A 227 23.02 20.81 -30.85
N TYR A 228 22.26 21.54 -31.68
CA TYR A 228 22.06 21.18 -33.09
C TYR A 228 22.70 22.25 -33.97
N ASP A 229 23.62 21.85 -34.83
CA ASP A 229 24.41 22.75 -35.67
C ASP A 229 23.57 23.49 -36.74
N ASP A 230 22.45 22.90 -37.17
CA ASP A 230 21.62 23.41 -38.27
C ASP A 230 20.36 24.17 -37.81
N ASP A 231 19.96 24.03 -36.54
CA ASP A 231 18.81 24.71 -35.93
C ASP A 231 19.02 24.71 -34.40
N PRO A 232 19.66 25.74 -33.81
CA PRO A 232 19.90 25.74 -32.38
C PRO A 232 18.54 25.62 -31.69
N LEU A 233 18.37 24.62 -30.82
CA LEU A 233 17.16 24.48 -30.02
C LEU A 233 16.77 25.85 -29.48
N ASP A 234 15.54 26.28 -29.78
CA ASP A 234 15.01 27.49 -29.17
C ASP A 234 15.21 27.37 -27.65
N PRO A 235 15.72 28.42 -27.00
CA PRO A 235 16.00 28.35 -25.58
C PRO A 235 14.72 27.98 -24.82
N ILE A 236 14.89 27.25 -23.72
CA ILE A 236 13.79 27.08 -22.77
C ILE A 236 13.49 28.46 -22.17
N VAL A 237 12.24 28.87 -22.26
CA VAL A 237 11.75 30.19 -21.80
C VAL A 237 10.66 30.04 -20.75
N ASP A 238 10.34 31.15 -20.07
CA ASP A 238 9.21 31.21 -19.15
C ASP A 238 7.91 30.87 -19.89
N GLY A 239 7.15 29.93 -19.34
CA GLY A 239 5.92 29.43 -19.94
C GLY A 239 5.32 28.29 -19.14
N SER A 240 4.63 27.40 -19.85
CA SER A 240 4.02 26.20 -19.28
C SER A 240 3.71 25.16 -20.35
N PHE A 241 3.41 23.95 -19.90
CA PHE A 241 2.73 22.91 -20.69
C PHE A 241 1.59 22.29 -19.87
N GLU A 242 0.70 21.55 -20.52
CA GLU A 242 -0.36 20.78 -19.86
C GLU A 242 0.00 19.29 -19.82
N LEU A 243 -0.19 18.67 -18.66
CA LEU A 243 -0.02 17.23 -18.44
C LEU A 243 -1.33 16.66 -17.88
N ASN A 244 -2.02 15.83 -18.66
CA ASN A 244 -3.37 15.33 -18.35
C ASN A 244 -4.35 16.45 -17.96
N GLY A 245 -4.24 17.61 -18.61
CA GLY A 245 -5.07 18.79 -18.34
C GLY A 245 -4.63 19.64 -17.14
N GLU A 246 -3.60 19.24 -16.39
CA GLU A 246 -3.00 20.07 -15.32
C GLU A 246 -1.88 20.94 -15.90
N THR A 247 -1.87 22.24 -15.59
CA THR A 247 -0.84 23.17 -16.06
C THR A 247 0.44 23.05 -15.22
N ILE A 248 1.55 22.75 -15.87
CA ILE A 248 2.88 22.72 -15.26
C ILE A 248 3.66 23.97 -15.72
N ALA A 249 3.90 24.88 -14.78
CA ALA A 249 4.71 26.08 -15.04
C ALA A 249 6.19 25.71 -15.23
N VAL A 250 6.87 26.46 -16.11
CA VAL A 250 8.30 26.34 -16.41
C VAL A 250 8.89 27.75 -16.41
N ASN A 251 9.93 27.99 -15.63
CA ASN A 251 10.72 29.22 -15.68
C ASN A 251 12.10 28.94 -16.30
N ALA A 252 12.69 29.93 -16.95
CA ALA A 252 14.00 29.79 -17.56
C ALA A 252 15.10 29.51 -16.52
N ASP A 253 14.92 29.90 -15.25
CA ASP A 253 15.84 29.62 -14.14
C ASP A 253 15.51 28.32 -13.37
N ASP A 254 14.46 27.58 -13.75
CA ASP A 254 14.19 26.25 -13.20
C ASP A 254 15.28 25.24 -13.59
N THR A 255 15.34 24.15 -12.83
CA THR A 255 16.17 22.97 -13.13
C THR A 255 15.27 21.81 -13.53
N LEU A 256 15.80 20.77 -14.21
CA LEU A 256 14.99 19.59 -14.52
C LEU A 256 14.49 18.91 -13.24
N THR A 257 15.32 18.85 -12.20
CA THR A 257 14.92 18.33 -10.89
C THR A 257 13.70 19.08 -10.34
N ALA A 258 13.66 20.41 -10.44
CA ALA A 258 12.52 21.21 -10.00
C ALA A 258 11.24 20.92 -10.81
N ILE A 259 11.35 20.71 -12.13
CA ILE A 259 10.21 20.31 -12.96
C ILE A 259 9.69 18.92 -12.57
N VAL A 260 10.59 17.94 -12.42
CA VAL A 260 10.22 16.58 -12.01
C VAL A 260 9.50 16.59 -10.66
N ASP A 261 10.03 17.35 -9.69
CA ASP A 261 9.39 17.53 -8.38
C ASP A 261 8.02 18.19 -8.50
N ARG A 262 7.88 19.18 -9.38
CA ARG A 262 6.61 19.88 -9.63
C ARG A 262 5.56 18.97 -10.25
N ILE A 263 5.95 18.12 -11.21
CA ILE A 263 5.06 17.10 -11.79
C ILE A 263 4.61 16.11 -10.70
N ASN A 264 5.55 15.59 -9.92
CA ASN A 264 5.28 14.61 -8.86
C ASN A 264 4.38 15.16 -7.73
N GLN A 265 4.31 16.48 -7.56
CA GLN A 265 3.44 17.16 -6.60
C GLN A 265 2.11 17.64 -7.22
N SER A 266 1.94 17.53 -8.53
CA SER A 266 0.77 18.02 -9.25
C SER A 266 -0.43 17.06 -9.14
N ALA A 267 -1.60 17.54 -9.56
CA ALA A 267 -2.81 16.74 -9.68
C ALA A 267 -2.92 15.98 -11.02
N ALA A 268 -1.86 15.97 -11.84
CA ALA A 268 -1.86 15.34 -13.17
C ALA A 268 -2.02 13.80 -13.14
N GLY A 269 -1.90 13.18 -11.97
CA GLY A 269 -1.97 11.72 -11.80
C GLY A 269 -0.77 10.99 -12.42
N VAL A 270 0.37 11.67 -12.60
CA VAL A 270 1.58 11.14 -13.23
C VAL A 270 2.76 11.29 -12.28
N THR A 271 3.61 10.27 -12.22
CA THR A 271 4.93 10.33 -11.61
C THR A 271 5.96 10.52 -12.71
N ALA A 272 6.82 11.52 -12.58
CA ALA A 272 7.98 11.75 -13.43
C ALA A 272 9.27 11.25 -12.76
N ASN A 273 10.15 10.65 -13.54
CA ASN A 273 11.47 10.23 -13.11
C ASN A 273 12.51 10.55 -14.18
N TYR A 274 13.64 11.14 -13.77
CA TYR A 274 14.80 11.32 -14.63
C TYR A 274 15.83 10.23 -14.35
N ASN A 275 16.26 9.50 -15.38
CA ASN A 275 17.30 8.50 -15.28
C ASN A 275 18.65 9.09 -15.72
N SER A 276 19.59 9.27 -14.79
CA SER A 276 20.91 9.85 -15.09
C SER A 276 21.84 8.96 -15.91
N VAL A 277 21.51 7.68 -16.09
CA VAL A 277 22.31 6.75 -16.90
C VAL A 277 21.90 6.82 -18.36
N THR A 278 20.60 6.88 -18.64
CA THR A 278 20.07 6.98 -20.01
C THR A 278 19.79 8.42 -20.43
N GLU A 279 19.88 9.37 -19.49
CA GLU A 279 19.48 10.77 -19.63
C GLU A 279 18.06 10.95 -20.19
N GLN A 280 17.13 10.09 -19.79
CA GLN A 280 15.75 10.13 -20.25
C GLN A 280 14.79 10.45 -19.12
N ILE A 281 13.65 11.03 -19.47
CA ILE A 281 12.52 11.23 -18.57
C ILE A 281 11.48 10.16 -18.86
N GLU A 282 11.03 9.48 -17.81
CA GLU A 282 9.88 8.59 -17.85
C GLU A 282 8.74 9.18 -17.05
N PHE A 283 7.56 9.25 -17.67
CA PHE A 283 6.29 9.52 -17.04
C PHE A 283 5.54 8.20 -16.86
N THR A 284 5.02 7.97 -15.65
CA THR A 284 4.26 6.78 -15.29
C THR A 284 2.95 7.19 -14.64
N GLN A 285 1.83 6.69 -15.14
CA GLN A 285 0.53 6.90 -14.52
C GLN A 285 0.50 6.38 -13.07
N GLN A 286 -0.14 7.12 -12.17
CA GLN A 286 -0.30 6.68 -10.78
C GLN A 286 -1.38 5.60 -10.65
N SER A 287 -2.33 5.56 -11.60
CA SER A 287 -3.33 4.49 -11.68
C SER A 287 -2.88 3.42 -12.67
N THR A 288 -3.07 2.15 -12.31
CA THR A 288 -2.81 1.03 -13.23
C THR A 288 -3.98 0.81 -14.18
N GLY A 289 -3.74 -0.02 -15.20
CA GLY A 289 -4.71 -0.36 -16.24
C GLY A 289 -4.43 0.35 -17.57
N SER A 290 -5.13 -0.08 -18.62
CA SER A 290 -4.95 0.41 -19.98
C SER A 290 -5.71 1.71 -20.26
N ALA A 291 -6.74 2.00 -19.47
CA ALA A 291 -7.59 3.18 -19.64
C ALA A 291 -6.92 4.52 -19.24
N PRO A 292 -6.17 4.61 -18.11
CA PRO A 292 -5.39 5.82 -17.81
C PRO A 292 -4.35 6.09 -18.91
N SER A 293 -4.30 7.33 -19.40
CA SER A 293 -3.35 7.77 -20.43
C SER A 293 -2.43 8.88 -19.91
N ILE A 294 -1.41 9.22 -20.70
CA ILE A 294 -0.51 10.36 -20.46
C ILE A 294 -0.62 11.27 -21.68
N ASP A 295 -1.10 12.48 -21.47
CA ASP A 295 -1.33 13.47 -22.52
C ASP A 295 -0.53 14.74 -22.20
N ILE A 296 0.28 15.19 -23.16
CA ILE A 296 1.13 16.38 -23.06
C ILE A 296 0.68 17.34 -24.15
N GLN A 297 0.28 18.55 -23.77
CA GLN A 297 -0.23 19.56 -24.70
C GLN A 297 0.28 20.95 -24.38
N ASN A 298 0.07 21.88 -25.31
CA ASN A 298 0.16 23.32 -25.09
C ASN A 298 1.51 23.80 -24.49
N ASP A 299 2.62 23.18 -24.86
CA ASP A 299 3.94 23.66 -24.43
C ASP A 299 4.27 25.00 -25.07
N THR A 300 4.54 25.98 -24.22
CA THR A 300 4.95 27.36 -24.57
C THR A 300 6.37 27.66 -24.09
N SER A 301 7.01 26.70 -23.40
CA SER A 301 8.32 26.84 -22.76
C SER A 301 9.46 26.22 -23.57
N ASN A 302 9.15 25.43 -24.60
CA ASN A 302 10.06 24.57 -25.37
C ASN A 302 10.66 23.39 -24.58
N LEU A 303 10.25 23.18 -23.32
CA LEU A 303 10.78 22.11 -22.48
C LEU A 303 10.52 20.73 -23.08
N ILE A 304 9.35 20.47 -23.64
CA ILE A 304 8.96 19.13 -24.15
C ILE A 304 9.84 18.71 -25.33
N VAL A 305 10.24 19.66 -26.17
CA VAL A 305 11.19 19.44 -27.26
C VAL A 305 12.60 19.22 -26.70
N ALA A 306 13.05 20.09 -25.79
CA ALA A 306 14.38 20.02 -25.18
C ALA A 306 14.62 18.70 -24.41
N THR A 307 13.56 18.12 -23.82
CA THR A 307 13.64 16.86 -23.08
C THR A 307 13.25 15.62 -23.90
N LYS A 308 13.14 15.75 -25.23
CA LYS A 308 12.84 14.64 -26.16
C LYS A 308 11.52 13.91 -25.88
N LEU A 309 10.56 14.62 -25.29
CA LEU A 309 9.21 14.09 -25.06
C LEU A 309 8.29 14.38 -26.25
N SER A 310 8.67 15.33 -27.13
CA SER A 310 7.98 15.56 -28.39
C SER A 310 8.01 14.30 -29.27
N GLY A 311 6.82 13.80 -29.66
CA GLY A 311 6.69 12.57 -30.45
C GLY A 311 6.88 11.26 -29.67
N ALA A 312 7.10 11.32 -28.35
CA ALA A 312 7.08 10.14 -27.49
C ALA A 312 5.69 9.48 -27.53
N SER A 313 5.67 8.15 -27.48
CA SER A 313 4.43 7.37 -27.53
C SER A 313 4.09 6.80 -26.17
N VAL A 314 2.81 6.90 -25.80
CA VAL A 314 2.29 6.23 -24.60
C VAL A 314 2.27 4.72 -24.84
N VAL A 315 2.84 3.97 -23.91
CA VAL A 315 2.65 2.53 -23.79
C VAL A 315 1.51 2.32 -22.79
N PRO A 316 0.34 1.81 -23.21
CA PRO A 316 -0.77 1.58 -22.30
C PRO A 316 -0.40 0.55 -21.22
N GLY A 317 -0.95 0.76 -20.02
CA GLY A 317 -0.90 -0.23 -18.96
C GLY A 317 -1.66 -1.51 -19.31
N VAL A 318 -1.48 -2.54 -18.48
CA VAL A 318 -2.17 -3.82 -18.61
C VAL A 318 -3.30 -3.89 -17.58
N ASP A 319 -4.49 -4.23 -18.04
CA ASP A 319 -5.65 -4.52 -17.20
C ASP A 319 -5.59 -5.97 -16.68
N PRO A 320 -6.16 -6.25 -15.49
CA PRO A 320 -6.26 -7.62 -15.03
C PRO A 320 -7.22 -8.40 -15.93
N GLU A 321 -6.98 -9.69 -16.15
CA GLU A 321 -7.81 -10.51 -17.05
C GLU A 321 -9.28 -10.60 -16.62
N THR A 322 -9.63 -10.20 -15.39
CA THR A 322 -11.03 -10.06 -14.95
C THR A 322 -11.78 -8.91 -15.64
N GLU A 323 -11.07 -7.92 -16.19
CA GLU A 323 -11.63 -6.74 -16.85
C GLU A 323 -11.47 -6.75 -18.37
N VAL A 324 -10.63 -7.66 -18.87
CA VAL A 324 -10.40 -7.87 -20.31
C VAL A 324 -11.54 -8.71 -20.91
N ALA A 325 -11.78 -8.53 -22.22
CA ALA A 325 -12.76 -9.33 -22.97
C ALA A 325 -12.48 -10.84 -22.82
N LEU A 326 -13.53 -11.62 -22.56
CA LEU A 326 -13.42 -13.05 -22.26
C LEU A 326 -12.66 -13.86 -23.32
N GLN A 327 -12.73 -13.46 -24.59
CA GLN A 327 -12.03 -14.13 -25.68
C GLN A 327 -10.50 -13.99 -25.62
N ASP A 328 -9.99 -12.92 -25.03
CA ASP A 328 -8.56 -12.61 -24.95
C ASP A 328 -7.93 -13.25 -23.70
N VAL A 329 -8.76 -13.74 -22.77
CA VAL A 329 -8.34 -14.47 -21.58
C VAL A 329 -8.25 -15.96 -21.91
N ALA A 330 -7.03 -16.51 -21.94
CA ALA A 330 -6.81 -17.89 -22.36
C ALA A 330 -7.65 -18.91 -21.58
N ALA A 331 -7.80 -18.72 -20.27
CA ALA A 331 -8.59 -19.59 -19.40
C ALA A 331 -10.10 -19.56 -19.70
N LEU A 332 -10.61 -18.47 -20.29
CA LEU A 332 -12.03 -18.23 -20.55
C LEU A 332 -12.37 -18.32 -22.05
N SER A 333 -11.36 -18.50 -22.92
CA SER A 333 -11.49 -18.56 -24.38
C SER A 333 -12.45 -19.65 -24.92
N SER A 334 -12.75 -20.67 -24.11
CA SER A 334 -13.70 -21.74 -24.45
C SER A 334 -15.19 -21.31 -24.33
N ILE A 335 -15.46 -20.13 -23.77
CA ILE A 335 -16.80 -19.54 -23.70
C ILE A 335 -17.26 -19.17 -25.12
N VAL A 336 -18.54 -19.39 -25.38
CA VAL A 336 -19.22 -19.01 -26.63
C VAL A 336 -20.30 -17.98 -26.31
N SER A 337 -20.40 -16.92 -27.12
CA SER A 337 -21.46 -15.92 -26.98
C SER A 337 -22.85 -16.55 -27.12
N GLY A 338 -23.82 -16.09 -26.32
CA GLY A 338 -25.16 -16.65 -26.27
C GLY A 338 -25.90 -16.21 -25.01
N SER A 339 -26.78 -17.06 -24.49
CA SER A 339 -27.43 -16.83 -23.21
C SER A 339 -27.27 -18.01 -22.25
N PHE A 340 -27.17 -17.70 -20.96
CA PHE A 340 -27.06 -18.65 -19.84
C PHE A 340 -28.11 -18.31 -18.77
N PHE A 341 -28.36 -19.22 -17.84
CA PHE A 341 -29.37 -19.04 -16.79
C PHE A 341 -28.77 -19.13 -15.40
N VAL A 342 -29.19 -18.21 -14.53
CA VAL A 342 -28.94 -18.25 -13.07
C VAL A 342 -30.28 -18.13 -12.37
N ASN A 343 -30.61 -19.15 -11.58
CA ASN A 343 -31.86 -19.28 -10.84
C ASN A 343 -33.12 -19.00 -11.68
N GLY A 344 -33.11 -19.46 -12.95
CA GLY A 344 -34.22 -19.30 -13.89
C GLY A 344 -34.28 -17.95 -14.63
N ALA A 345 -33.43 -16.99 -14.28
CA ALA A 345 -33.28 -15.75 -15.04
C ALA A 345 -32.26 -15.92 -16.18
N GLU A 346 -32.57 -15.36 -17.35
CA GLU A 346 -31.72 -15.39 -18.54
C GLU A 346 -30.76 -14.21 -18.55
N PHE A 347 -29.50 -14.47 -18.92
CA PHE A 347 -28.45 -13.48 -19.10
C PHE A 347 -27.81 -13.69 -20.47
N THR A 348 -27.47 -12.61 -21.15
CA THR A 348 -26.65 -12.65 -22.37
C THR A 348 -25.18 -12.55 -22.04
N ILE A 349 -24.35 -13.24 -22.80
CA ILE A 349 -22.90 -13.14 -22.74
C ILE A 349 -22.35 -12.98 -24.16
N ASP A 350 -21.48 -11.99 -24.37
CA ASP A 350 -20.71 -11.82 -25.59
C ASP A 350 -19.22 -11.82 -25.30
N LYS A 351 -18.54 -12.90 -25.69
CA LYS A 351 -17.12 -13.08 -25.36
C LYS A 351 -16.19 -12.02 -25.94
N ALA A 352 -16.63 -11.31 -26.99
CA ALA A 352 -15.82 -10.29 -27.65
C ALA A 352 -15.84 -8.94 -26.92
N THR A 353 -16.83 -8.72 -26.05
CA THR A 353 -17.08 -7.42 -25.42
C THR A 353 -17.25 -7.50 -23.91
N ASP A 354 -17.81 -8.60 -23.39
CA ASP A 354 -17.95 -8.82 -21.95
C ASP A 354 -16.64 -9.27 -21.32
N SER A 355 -16.43 -8.87 -20.06
CA SER A 355 -15.39 -9.36 -19.16
C SER A 355 -15.99 -10.19 -18.03
N LEU A 356 -15.14 -10.89 -17.25
CA LEU A 356 -15.63 -11.64 -16.09
C LEU A 356 -16.30 -10.72 -15.06
N ASN A 357 -15.73 -9.53 -14.82
CA ASN A 357 -16.32 -8.54 -13.92
C ASN A 357 -17.69 -8.06 -14.42
N ALA A 358 -17.85 -7.83 -15.73
CA ALA A 358 -19.14 -7.45 -16.31
C ALA A 358 -20.19 -8.54 -16.11
N VAL A 359 -19.84 -9.82 -16.33
CA VAL A 359 -20.74 -10.96 -16.10
C VAL A 359 -21.17 -11.04 -14.63
N ILE A 360 -20.23 -10.91 -13.68
CA ILE A 360 -20.52 -10.91 -12.24
C ILE A 360 -21.45 -9.74 -11.86
N GLN A 361 -21.18 -8.55 -12.38
CA GLN A 361 -22.02 -7.36 -12.15
C GLN A 361 -23.44 -7.55 -12.70
N ASN A 362 -23.56 -8.12 -13.91
CA ASN A 362 -24.86 -8.40 -14.53
C ASN A 362 -25.69 -9.36 -13.67
N ILE A 363 -25.11 -10.45 -13.15
CA ILE A 363 -25.78 -11.38 -12.23
C ILE A 363 -26.26 -10.65 -10.96
N ASN A 364 -25.37 -9.88 -10.34
CA ASN A 364 -25.68 -9.16 -9.10
C ASN A 364 -26.76 -8.07 -9.29
N ALA A 365 -26.83 -7.45 -10.46
CA ALA A 365 -27.83 -6.42 -10.78
C ALA A 365 -29.24 -6.98 -11.01
N ALA A 366 -29.36 -8.26 -11.40
CA ALA A 366 -30.63 -8.87 -11.77
C ALA A 366 -31.52 -9.31 -10.59
N ALA A 367 -31.02 -9.24 -9.35
CA ALA A 367 -31.75 -9.58 -8.12
C ALA A 367 -32.42 -10.98 -8.15
N VAL A 368 -31.66 -12.00 -8.59
CA VAL A 368 -32.15 -13.37 -8.83
C VAL A 368 -31.97 -14.32 -7.63
N ASP A 369 -31.95 -13.78 -6.41
CA ASP A 369 -31.62 -14.50 -5.16
C ASP A 369 -30.27 -15.25 -5.20
N VAL A 370 -29.33 -14.80 -6.05
CA VAL A 370 -27.96 -15.29 -6.15
C VAL A 370 -27.02 -14.10 -6.23
N THR A 371 -25.96 -14.12 -5.43
CA THR A 371 -24.85 -13.16 -5.47
C THR A 371 -23.64 -13.85 -6.07
N ALA A 372 -23.05 -13.25 -7.09
CA ALA A 372 -21.78 -13.64 -7.68
C ALA A 372 -20.63 -12.81 -7.12
N SER A 373 -19.49 -13.43 -6.87
CA SER A 373 -18.27 -12.78 -6.40
C SER A 373 -17.04 -13.46 -6.98
N PHE A 374 -15.96 -12.70 -7.11
CA PHE A 374 -14.65 -13.21 -7.47
C PHE A 374 -13.70 -13.04 -6.28
N ASP A 375 -13.09 -14.14 -5.83
CA ASP A 375 -12.01 -14.13 -4.85
C ASP A 375 -10.68 -14.00 -5.59
N SER A 376 -10.03 -12.84 -5.47
CA SER A 376 -8.74 -12.56 -6.12
C SER A 376 -7.58 -13.38 -5.54
N THR A 377 -7.69 -13.85 -4.29
CA THR A 377 -6.63 -14.64 -3.65
C THR A 377 -6.65 -16.08 -4.13
N GLY A 378 -7.83 -16.72 -4.06
CA GLY A 378 -8.05 -18.07 -4.59
C GLY A 378 -8.18 -18.10 -6.11
N LYS A 379 -8.33 -16.96 -6.77
CA LYS A 379 -8.72 -16.81 -8.19
C LYS A 379 -9.94 -17.66 -8.52
N THR A 380 -10.94 -17.67 -7.64
CA THR A 380 -12.16 -18.47 -7.81
C THR A 380 -13.38 -17.58 -7.96
N VAL A 381 -14.37 -18.05 -8.71
CA VAL A 381 -15.69 -17.45 -8.75
C VAL A 381 -16.59 -18.21 -7.78
N LYS A 382 -17.40 -17.47 -7.01
CA LYS A 382 -18.42 -18.01 -6.11
C LYS A 382 -19.77 -17.42 -6.47
N LEU A 383 -20.75 -18.29 -6.66
CA LEU A 383 -22.17 -17.95 -6.69
C LEU A 383 -22.79 -18.46 -5.39
N GLU A 384 -23.50 -17.60 -4.68
CA GLU A 384 -24.09 -17.91 -3.38
C GLU A 384 -25.55 -17.52 -3.37
N SER A 385 -26.43 -18.41 -2.89
CA SER A 385 -27.84 -18.05 -2.78
C SER A 385 -28.03 -17.03 -1.66
N SER A 386 -28.83 -16.01 -1.94
CA SER A 386 -29.38 -15.10 -0.93
C SER A 386 -30.55 -15.75 -0.15
N SER A 387 -30.92 -17.00 -0.47
CA SER A 387 -31.95 -17.80 0.18
C SER A 387 -31.38 -19.15 0.67
N GLU A 388 -31.96 -19.75 1.72
CA GLU A 388 -31.40 -20.96 2.35
C GLU A 388 -31.71 -22.29 1.64
N THR A 389 -32.40 -22.29 0.48
CA THR A 389 -32.99 -23.54 -0.06
C THR A 389 -32.16 -24.20 -1.16
N SER A 390 -31.97 -23.53 -2.30
CA SER A 390 -31.21 -24.02 -3.47
C SER A 390 -31.25 -22.99 -4.59
N PHE A 391 -30.33 -23.05 -5.54
CA PHE A 391 -30.43 -22.36 -6.82
C PHE A 391 -30.02 -23.27 -7.98
N VAL A 392 -30.21 -22.82 -9.22
CA VAL A 392 -29.82 -23.57 -10.43
C VAL A 392 -28.92 -22.69 -11.29
N ILE A 393 -27.86 -23.28 -11.85
CA ILE A 393 -27.02 -22.67 -12.88
C ILE A 393 -27.05 -23.53 -14.13
N ASP A 394 -27.19 -22.92 -15.30
CA ASP A 394 -27.23 -23.61 -16.59
C ASP A 394 -26.51 -22.77 -17.64
N SER A 395 -25.43 -23.32 -18.22
CA SER A 395 -24.66 -22.62 -19.24
C SER A 395 -25.43 -22.48 -20.55
N ASN A 396 -26.47 -23.28 -20.78
CA ASN A 396 -27.28 -23.28 -22.00
C ASN A 396 -26.43 -23.25 -23.30
N GLY A 397 -25.36 -24.04 -23.31
CA GLY A 397 -24.45 -24.18 -24.45
C GLY A 397 -23.35 -23.10 -24.58
N THR A 398 -23.33 -22.08 -23.73
CA THR A 398 -22.26 -21.05 -23.72
C THR A 398 -20.94 -21.54 -23.14
N ASN A 399 -20.95 -22.70 -22.45
CA ASN A 399 -19.81 -23.27 -21.73
C ASN A 399 -19.28 -22.39 -20.57
N LEU A 400 -20.05 -21.37 -20.14
CA LEU A 400 -19.64 -20.42 -19.10
C LEU A 400 -19.21 -21.09 -17.80
N PHE A 401 -20.08 -21.88 -17.15
CA PHE A 401 -19.78 -22.42 -15.82
C PHE A 401 -18.67 -23.46 -15.87
N ALA A 402 -18.57 -24.25 -16.95
CA ALA A 402 -17.45 -25.16 -17.15
C ALA A 402 -16.10 -24.40 -17.27
N ALA A 403 -16.06 -23.27 -18.00
CA ALA A 403 -14.87 -22.42 -18.08
C ALA A 403 -14.52 -21.79 -16.71
N LEU A 404 -15.51 -21.59 -15.85
CA LEU A 404 -15.33 -21.16 -14.46
C LEU A 404 -14.98 -22.31 -13.49
N ASN A 405 -14.72 -23.52 -13.99
CA ASN A 405 -14.51 -24.75 -13.20
C ASN A 405 -15.70 -25.08 -12.28
N MET A 406 -16.92 -24.81 -12.73
CA MET A 406 -18.18 -25.08 -12.04
C MET A 406 -19.00 -26.09 -12.83
N VAL A 407 -19.92 -26.78 -12.15
CA VAL A 407 -20.78 -27.80 -12.76
C VAL A 407 -22.19 -27.24 -12.88
N ASP A 408 -22.74 -27.25 -14.10
CA ASP A 408 -24.14 -26.92 -14.37
C ASP A 408 -25.08 -27.81 -13.52
N GLY A 409 -26.18 -27.24 -13.07
CA GLY A 409 -27.26 -27.95 -12.40
C GLY A 409 -27.76 -27.28 -11.12
N ARG A 410 -28.50 -28.08 -10.34
CA ARG A 410 -29.07 -27.67 -9.06
C ARG A 410 -28.00 -27.69 -7.97
N VAL A 411 -27.92 -26.60 -7.22
CA VAL A 411 -27.03 -26.39 -6.08
C VAL A 411 -27.90 -26.35 -4.82
N ASP A 412 -27.71 -27.33 -3.93
CA ASP A 412 -28.46 -27.49 -2.68
C ASP A 412 -27.66 -26.97 -1.48
N GLY A 413 -28.36 -26.51 -0.44
CA GLY A 413 -27.76 -26.25 0.88
C GLY A 413 -27.51 -27.56 1.64
N GLU A 414 -26.55 -27.60 2.57
CA GLU A 414 -26.31 -28.81 3.37
C GLU A 414 -27.55 -29.21 4.19
N ALA A 415 -27.90 -30.51 4.21
CA ALA A 415 -29.13 -31.03 4.79
C ALA A 415 -29.31 -30.73 6.30
N THR A 416 -30.52 -30.30 6.69
CA THR A 416 -30.89 -29.65 7.98
C THR A 416 -31.01 -30.55 9.24
N GLY A 417 -30.42 -31.74 9.26
CA GLY A 417 -30.43 -32.64 10.42
C GLY A 417 -29.07 -33.29 10.69
N ILE A 418 -28.53 -33.16 11.91
CA ILE A 418 -27.24 -33.76 12.24
C ILE A 418 -27.37 -35.24 12.63
N SER A 419 -26.35 -36.03 12.29
CA SER A 419 -26.31 -37.46 12.59
C SER A 419 -26.48 -37.73 14.09
N ARG A 420 -27.04 -38.89 14.45
CA ARG A 420 -27.22 -39.31 15.86
C ARG A 420 -25.93 -39.16 16.66
N ARG A 421 -24.79 -39.60 16.10
CA ARG A 421 -23.47 -39.49 16.73
C ARG A 421 -23.09 -38.02 17.01
N ARG A 422 -23.31 -37.12 16.05
CA ARG A 422 -23.03 -35.69 16.20
C ARG A 422 -23.97 -35.04 17.22
N ALA A 423 -25.26 -35.42 17.23
CA ALA A 423 -26.22 -34.94 18.22
C ALA A 423 -25.83 -35.27 19.66
N TYR A 424 -25.32 -36.49 19.92
CA TYR A 424 -24.84 -36.83 21.26
C TYR A 424 -23.57 -36.08 21.63
N ALA A 425 -22.64 -35.87 20.70
CA ALA A 425 -21.42 -35.09 20.95
C ALA A 425 -21.72 -33.61 21.27
N VAL A 426 -22.70 -33.02 20.57
CA VAL A 426 -23.18 -31.66 20.88
C VAL A 426 -23.85 -31.63 22.26
N ALA A 427 -24.64 -32.65 22.58
CA ALA A 427 -25.27 -32.75 23.89
C ALA A 427 -24.26 -32.88 25.04
N ASP A 428 -23.18 -33.64 24.85
CA ASP A 428 -22.07 -33.71 25.81
C ASP A 428 -21.46 -32.31 26.03
N GLN A 429 -21.20 -31.57 24.95
CA GLN A 429 -20.56 -30.26 25.06
C GLN A 429 -21.48 -29.18 25.69
N ILE A 430 -22.80 -29.27 25.49
CA ILE A 430 -23.76 -28.41 26.19
C ILE A 430 -23.79 -28.72 27.68
N GLU A 431 -23.77 -30.01 28.03
CA GLU A 431 -23.71 -30.47 29.41
C GLU A 431 -22.45 -29.93 30.12
N ASP A 432 -21.31 -29.96 29.43
CA ASP A 432 -20.06 -29.37 29.91
C ASP A 432 -20.14 -27.83 30.06
N ALA A 433 -20.71 -27.12 29.09
CA ALA A 433 -20.85 -25.67 29.14
C ALA A 433 -21.79 -25.22 30.28
N PHE A 434 -22.91 -25.93 30.47
CA PHE A 434 -23.86 -25.63 31.54
C PHE A 434 -23.30 -26.06 32.91
N GLY A 435 -22.51 -27.13 32.95
CA GLY A 435 -21.77 -27.55 34.12
C GLY A 435 -20.76 -26.49 34.57
N ALA A 436 -19.93 -25.99 33.66
CA ALA A 436 -18.99 -24.90 33.92
C ALA A 436 -19.71 -23.63 34.37
N LEU A 437 -20.84 -23.30 33.73
CA LEU A 437 -21.66 -22.15 34.11
C LEU A 437 -22.26 -22.32 35.50
N ASN A 438 -22.82 -23.48 35.86
CA ASN A 438 -23.37 -23.74 37.20
C ASN A 438 -22.26 -23.79 38.26
N ALA A 439 -21.05 -24.28 37.94
CA ALA A 439 -19.91 -24.31 38.85
C ALA A 439 -19.57 -22.90 39.40
N LEU A 440 -19.60 -21.91 38.51
CA LEU A 440 -19.36 -20.50 38.84
C LEU A 440 -20.39 -19.91 39.82
N PHE A 441 -21.60 -20.50 39.90
CA PHE A 441 -22.67 -20.03 40.78
C PHE A 441 -22.90 -20.93 42.01
N THR A 442 -22.31 -22.13 42.06
CA THR A 442 -22.42 -23.07 43.19
C THR A 442 -21.31 -22.89 44.22
N ASN A 443 -20.21 -22.24 43.85
CA ASN A 443 -19.05 -22.04 44.73
C ASN A 443 -19.41 -21.16 45.94
N GLY A 444 -19.10 -21.65 47.15
CA GLY A 444 -19.40 -20.99 48.42
C GLY A 444 -18.79 -19.60 48.56
N SER A 445 -17.63 -19.33 47.93
CA SER A 445 -17.01 -18.00 47.88
C SER A 445 -17.87 -16.95 47.17
N PHE A 446 -18.81 -17.36 46.31
CA PHE A 446 -19.65 -16.47 45.50
C PHE A 446 -21.14 -16.54 45.87
N LYS A 447 -21.51 -17.47 46.75
CA LYS A 447 -22.90 -17.84 47.07
C LYS A 447 -23.67 -16.77 47.86
N ASP A 448 -22.98 -16.02 48.72
CA ASP A 448 -23.60 -15.11 49.68
C ASP A 448 -23.43 -13.61 49.34
N GLY A 449 -23.02 -13.29 48.11
CA GLY A 449 -22.99 -11.89 47.65
C GLY A 449 -21.89 -11.05 48.29
N ALA A 450 -20.66 -11.58 48.42
CA ALA A 450 -19.50 -10.75 48.71
C ALA A 450 -19.44 -9.58 47.71
N ASP A 451 -19.02 -8.38 48.13
CA ASP A 451 -19.09 -7.11 47.38
C ASP A 451 -18.50 -7.14 45.95
N HIS A 452 -17.76 -8.19 45.59
CA HIS A 452 -17.02 -8.36 44.33
C HIS A 452 -17.73 -9.33 43.35
N THR A 453 -18.83 -9.97 43.77
CA THR A 453 -19.55 -11.01 42.99
C THR A 453 -20.47 -10.45 41.91
N GLY A 454 -21.03 -9.24 42.11
CA GLY A 454 -21.94 -8.60 41.15
C GLY A 454 -21.28 -8.23 39.83
N VAL A 455 -19.95 -8.10 39.83
CA VAL A 455 -19.12 -7.61 38.73
C VAL A 455 -19.15 -8.53 37.50
N PHE A 456 -19.31 -9.84 37.71
CA PHE A 456 -19.40 -10.83 36.63
C PHE A 456 -20.74 -11.56 36.60
N ARG A 457 -21.33 -11.85 37.77
CA ARG A 457 -22.55 -12.65 37.90
C ARG A 457 -23.75 -12.01 37.22
N ASN A 458 -23.91 -10.68 37.36
CA ASN A 458 -25.03 -9.96 36.78
C ASN A 458 -24.93 -9.93 35.25
N VAL A 459 -23.72 -9.82 34.72
CA VAL A 459 -23.46 -9.82 33.26
C VAL A 459 -23.88 -11.14 32.64
N LEU A 460 -23.42 -12.27 33.22
CA LEU A 460 -23.81 -13.60 32.76
C LEU A 460 -25.30 -13.90 32.95
N ALA A 461 -25.87 -13.53 34.11
CA ALA A 461 -27.28 -13.78 34.39
C ALA A 461 -28.22 -12.97 33.48
N ASN A 462 -27.84 -11.74 33.12
CA ASN A 462 -28.62 -10.92 32.20
C ASN A 462 -28.55 -11.46 30.77
N ALA A 463 -27.38 -11.91 30.31
CA ALA A 463 -27.24 -12.50 28.97
C ALA A 463 -28.08 -13.77 28.78
N VAL A 464 -28.13 -14.63 29.81
CA VAL A 464 -29.04 -15.78 29.84
C VAL A 464 -30.50 -15.34 29.78
N ASP A 465 -30.88 -14.38 30.62
CA ASP A 465 -32.26 -13.88 30.71
C ASP A 465 -32.71 -13.25 29.38
N ASP A 466 -31.83 -12.51 28.71
CA ASP A 466 -32.07 -11.90 27.40
C ASP A 466 -32.19 -12.94 26.28
N ALA A 467 -31.38 -14.01 26.30
CA ALA A 467 -31.48 -15.10 25.35
C ALA A 467 -32.83 -15.84 25.45
N PHE A 468 -33.30 -16.14 26.67
CA PHE A 468 -34.54 -16.89 26.89
C PHE A 468 -35.80 -16.03 26.72
N LYS A 469 -35.76 -14.74 27.10
CA LYS A 469 -36.84 -13.79 26.80
C LYS A 469 -37.08 -13.62 25.32
N ARG A 470 -36.00 -13.57 24.51
CA ARG A 470 -36.11 -13.51 23.04
C ARG A 470 -36.80 -14.74 22.44
N SER A 471 -36.56 -15.92 23.02
CA SER A 471 -37.20 -17.16 22.58
C SER A 471 -38.66 -17.34 23.02
N ARG A 472 -39.21 -16.44 23.85
CA ARG A 472 -40.59 -16.51 24.39
C ARG A 472 -40.94 -17.85 25.07
N SER A 473 -39.97 -18.55 25.64
CA SER A 473 -40.22 -19.82 26.34
C SER A 473 -39.27 -20.00 27.53
N ASP A 474 -39.75 -20.67 28.57
CA ASP A 474 -38.94 -21.06 29.73
C ASP A 474 -38.02 -22.26 29.43
N ALA A 475 -38.22 -22.96 28.30
CA ALA A 475 -37.43 -24.10 27.87
C ALA A 475 -37.20 -24.13 26.35
N LEU A 476 -35.94 -23.97 25.93
CA LEU A 476 -35.49 -23.88 24.56
C LEU A 476 -34.98 -25.25 24.10
N PHE A 477 -35.84 -26.03 23.45
CA PHE A 477 -35.49 -27.32 22.85
C PHE A 477 -34.80 -28.32 23.82
N GLY A 478 -35.19 -28.33 25.10
CA GLY A 478 -34.54 -29.17 26.12
C GLY A 478 -33.50 -28.43 26.98
N LEU A 479 -33.22 -27.17 26.71
CA LEU A 479 -32.46 -26.27 27.59
C LEU A 479 -33.43 -25.51 28.49
N ASN A 480 -33.22 -25.48 29.79
CA ASN A 480 -34.07 -24.77 30.75
C ASN A 480 -33.24 -23.80 31.59
N PHE A 481 -33.75 -22.61 31.89
CA PHE A 481 -33.08 -21.70 32.81
C PHE A 481 -34.02 -21.13 33.89
N ASP A 482 -33.64 -21.29 35.15
CA ASP A 482 -34.38 -20.76 36.30
C ASP A 482 -33.68 -19.50 36.84
N THR A 483 -34.16 -18.33 36.42
CA THR A 483 -33.62 -17.03 36.86
C THR A 483 -34.16 -16.57 38.22
N GLY A 484 -34.95 -17.41 38.91
CA GLY A 484 -35.53 -17.14 40.22
C GLY A 484 -34.47 -16.98 41.31
N LYS A 485 -34.75 -16.12 42.30
CA LYS A 485 -33.82 -15.84 43.42
C LYS A 485 -33.39 -17.11 44.16
N ALA A 486 -34.30 -18.08 44.32
CA ALA A 486 -34.01 -19.35 44.99
C ALA A 486 -33.11 -20.29 44.16
N ALA A 487 -33.31 -20.38 42.84
CA ALA A 487 -32.42 -21.16 41.97
C ALA A 487 -31.02 -20.54 41.87
N LYS A 488 -30.97 -19.21 41.78
CA LYS A 488 -29.74 -18.42 41.89
C LYS A 488 -28.97 -18.66 43.19
N GLN A 489 -29.66 -18.93 44.31
CA GLN A 489 -29.05 -19.27 45.61
C GLN A 489 -28.60 -20.75 45.71
N ARG A 490 -29.24 -21.65 44.95
CA ARG A 490 -28.92 -23.08 44.90
C ARG A 490 -27.81 -23.41 43.90
N GLY A 491 -27.54 -22.52 42.94
CA GLY A 491 -26.48 -22.66 41.92
C GLY A 491 -26.82 -23.58 40.75
N TYR A 492 -28.07 -24.04 40.64
CA TYR A 492 -28.58 -24.86 39.53
C TYR A 492 -29.60 -24.05 38.74
N PHE A 493 -29.12 -23.11 37.94
CA PHE A 493 -29.99 -22.21 37.18
C PHE A 493 -29.97 -22.50 35.68
N ALA A 494 -29.02 -23.30 35.18
CA ALA A 494 -29.02 -23.85 33.82
C ALA A 494 -29.29 -25.36 33.89
N GLY A 495 -30.38 -25.81 33.26
CA GLY A 495 -30.81 -27.20 33.20
C GLY A 495 -30.80 -27.74 31.77
N PHE A 496 -30.55 -29.04 31.63
CA PHE A 496 -30.42 -29.70 30.33
C PHE A 496 -31.16 -31.05 30.32
N ASP A 497 -32.22 -31.14 29.52
CA ASP A 497 -32.83 -32.40 29.14
C ASP A 497 -32.16 -32.92 27.87
N ARG A 498 -31.21 -33.82 28.08
CA ARG A 498 -30.42 -34.44 27.02
C ARG A 498 -31.27 -35.22 26.00
N GLN A 499 -32.33 -35.87 26.46
CA GLN A 499 -33.17 -36.70 25.60
C GLN A 499 -34.03 -35.83 24.68
N ASP A 500 -34.61 -34.76 25.20
CA ASP A 500 -35.41 -33.84 24.42
C ASP A 500 -34.53 -33.00 23.48
N PHE A 501 -33.36 -32.56 23.95
CA PHE A 501 -32.43 -31.79 23.13
C PHE A 501 -31.90 -32.58 21.94
N THR A 502 -31.41 -33.81 22.17
CA THR A 502 -30.92 -34.65 21.06
C THR A 502 -32.02 -35.04 20.08
N GLN A 503 -33.28 -35.15 20.52
CA GLN A 503 -34.42 -35.36 19.63
C GLN A 503 -34.72 -34.13 18.78
N ASN A 504 -34.76 -32.94 19.38
CA ASN A 504 -34.98 -31.68 18.67
C ASN A 504 -33.86 -31.39 17.69
N LEU A 505 -32.59 -31.60 18.07
CA LEU A 505 -31.44 -31.37 17.21
C LEU A 505 -31.39 -32.31 15.98
N ARG A 506 -31.97 -33.50 16.11
CA ARG A 506 -32.09 -34.46 15.00
C ARG A 506 -33.29 -34.21 14.09
N ARG A 507 -34.36 -33.58 14.60
CA ARG A 507 -35.62 -33.38 13.88
C ARG A 507 -35.77 -31.95 13.31
N ASN A 508 -35.33 -30.97 14.08
CA ASN A 508 -35.48 -29.54 13.84
C ASN A 508 -34.12 -28.84 13.99
N GLY A 509 -33.05 -29.44 13.42
CA GLY A 509 -31.67 -29.01 13.65
C GLY A 509 -31.40 -27.55 13.29
N GLY A 510 -32.05 -27.05 12.23
CA GLY A 510 -31.98 -25.63 11.85
C GLY A 510 -32.57 -24.68 12.90
N ASP A 511 -33.71 -25.02 13.50
CA ASP A 511 -34.33 -24.18 14.53
C ASP A 511 -33.53 -24.21 15.84
N VAL A 512 -32.95 -25.36 16.21
CA VAL A 512 -32.05 -25.48 17.36
C VAL A 512 -30.76 -24.69 17.10
N LYS A 513 -30.19 -24.77 15.90
CA LYS A 513 -29.00 -23.98 15.51
C LYS A 513 -29.32 -22.48 15.56
N ARG A 514 -30.46 -22.04 15.01
CA ARG A 514 -30.90 -20.63 15.05
C ARG A 514 -31.07 -20.12 16.47
N ALA A 515 -31.58 -20.94 17.38
CA ALA A 515 -31.76 -20.54 18.77
C ALA A 515 -30.44 -20.48 19.57
N LEU A 516 -29.47 -21.34 19.22
CA LEU A 516 -28.13 -21.31 19.81
C LEU A 516 -27.22 -20.21 19.22
N ALA A 517 -27.34 -19.96 17.92
CA ALA A 517 -26.46 -19.07 17.14
C ALA A 517 -27.03 -17.66 16.93
N GLY A 518 -28.36 -17.52 16.87
CA GLY A 518 -29.03 -16.33 16.38
C GLY A 518 -29.34 -16.37 14.88
N SER A 519 -30.01 -15.33 14.41
CA SER A 519 -30.21 -15.08 12.96
C SER A 519 -29.02 -14.36 12.32
N ASP A 520 -28.31 -13.49 13.06
CA ASP A 520 -27.42 -12.48 12.45
C ASP A 520 -26.09 -12.29 13.21
N GLY A 521 -25.59 -13.33 13.89
CA GLY A 521 -24.39 -13.21 14.76
C GLY A 521 -24.60 -12.32 16.00
N SER A 522 -25.78 -11.71 16.15
CA SER A 522 -26.23 -10.98 17.32
C SER A 522 -27.53 -11.59 17.85
N GLY A 523 -27.55 -11.85 19.16
CA GLY A 523 -28.67 -12.52 19.84
C GLY A 523 -28.76 -14.01 19.51
N GLY A 524 -28.49 -14.86 20.50
CA GLY A 524 -28.41 -16.32 20.37
C GLY A 524 -27.61 -16.86 21.54
N LEU A 525 -28.02 -17.98 22.13
CA LEU A 525 -27.54 -18.38 23.45
C LEU A 525 -26.01 -18.46 23.57
N VAL A 526 -25.31 -19.02 22.58
CA VAL A 526 -23.86 -19.19 22.61
C VAL A 526 -23.13 -17.84 22.47
N ASN A 527 -23.61 -16.97 21.59
CA ASN A 527 -23.03 -15.65 21.36
C ASN A 527 -23.26 -14.69 22.54
N ASP A 528 -24.48 -14.71 23.10
CA ASP A 528 -24.83 -13.90 24.26
C ASP A 528 -24.00 -14.30 25.49
N LEU A 529 -23.89 -15.60 25.74
CA LEU A 529 -23.09 -16.14 26.85
C LEU A 529 -21.60 -15.92 26.65
N GLY A 530 -21.08 -16.09 25.43
CA GLY A 530 -19.68 -15.83 25.10
C GLY A 530 -19.30 -14.37 25.32
N SER A 531 -20.12 -13.45 24.80
CA SER A 531 -19.94 -12.01 24.98
C SER A 531 -19.99 -11.61 26.46
N ALA A 532 -20.93 -12.18 27.21
CA ALA A 532 -21.05 -11.95 28.64
C ALA A 532 -19.88 -12.52 29.44
N ALA A 533 -19.35 -13.68 29.05
CA ALA A 533 -18.15 -14.28 29.67
C ALA A 533 -16.91 -13.41 29.42
N VAL A 534 -16.72 -12.88 28.22
CA VAL A 534 -15.63 -11.95 27.90
C VAL A 534 -15.77 -10.65 28.69
N GLN A 535 -16.97 -10.08 28.76
CA GLN A 535 -17.21 -8.87 29.56
C GLN A 535 -16.97 -9.13 31.06
N ALA A 536 -17.42 -10.27 31.58
CA ALA A 536 -17.13 -10.70 32.95
C ALA A 536 -15.63 -10.86 33.22
N LEU A 537 -14.88 -11.44 32.29
CA LEU A 537 -13.41 -11.58 32.36
C LEU A 537 -12.72 -10.21 32.37
N ARG A 538 -13.17 -9.27 31.53
CA ARG A 538 -12.66 -7.88 31.55
C ARG A 538 -12.86 -7.24 32.91
N ASN A 539 -14.08 -7.33 33.45
CA ASN A 539 -14.40 -6.73 34.73
C ASN A 539 -13.59 -7.34 35.89
N ILE A 540 -13.33 -8.66 35.87
CA ILE A 540 -12.47 -9.32 36.87
C ILE A 540 -11.00 -8.95 36.69
N ASN A 541 -10.49 -8.87 35.46
CA ASN A 541 -9.11 -8.44 35.20
C ASN A 541 -8.88 -7.01 35.70
N GLU A 542 -9.85 -6.11 35.49
CA GLU A 542 -9.84 -4.76 36.05
C GLU A 542 -9.82 -4.77 37.59
N ALA A 543 -10.71 -5.55 38.22
CA ALA A 543 -10.74 -5.71 39.68
C ALA A 543 -9.44 -6.32 40.26
N LEU A 544 -8.73 -7.13 39.48
CA LEU A 544 -7.43 -7.73 39.84
C LEU A 544 -6.23 -6.79 39.59
N GLY A 545 -6.45 -5.65 38.92
CA GLY A 545 -5.40 -4.73 38.49
C GLY A 545 -4.57 -5.22 37.29
N LEU A 546 -5.08 -6.21 36.55
CA LEU A 546 -4.44 -6.79 35.39
C LEU A 546 -4.85 -6.00 34.13
N ARG A 547 -4.11 -4.95 33.79
CA ARG A 547 -4.29 -4.23 32.52
C ARG A 547 -3.58 -4.97 31.39
N ALA A 548 -4.28 -5.88 30.73
CA ALA A 548 -3.91 -6.41 29.43
C ALA A 548 -5.10 -6.25 28.49
N ASN A 549 -4.94 -5.39 27.48
CA ASN A 549 -5.87 -5.29 26.37
C ASN A 549 -5.83 -6.63 25.63
N TYR A 550 -6.92 -7.40 25.67
CA TYR A 550 -7.14 -8.46 24.70
C TYR A 550 -7.32 -7.77 23.36
N ILE A 551 -6.27 -7.78 22.55
CA ILE A 551 -6.34 -7.41 21.14
C ILE A 551 -7.13 -8.52 20.46
N ASP A 552 -8.30 -8.15 19.96
CA ASP A 552 -9.10 -8.98 19.08
C ASP A 552 -8.33 -9.11 17.76
N THR A 553 -7.76 -10.30 17.48
CA THR A 553 -6.92 -10.52 16.31
C THR A 553 -7.70 -10.88 15.04
N PHE A 554 -9.03 -10.76 15.01
CA PHE A 554 -9.83 -11.04 13.82
C PHE A 554 -11.05 -10.12 13.67
N ALA A 555 -10.80 -8.84 13.45
CA ALA A 555 -11.76 -7.92 12.83
C ALA A 555 -11.41 -7.70 11.35
#